data_AF-A0A1G6LMI1-F1
#
_entry.id   AF-A0A1G6LMI1-F1
#
_cell.length_a   1.000
_cell.length_b   1.000
_cell.length_c   1.000
_cell.angle_alpha   90.00
_cell.angle_beta   90.00
_cell.angle_gamma   90.00
#
_symmetry.space_group_name_H-M   'P 1'
#
loop_
_entity.id
_entity.type
_entity.pdbx_description
1 polymer ?
#
loop_
_entity_poly.entity_id
_entity_poly.type
_entity_poly.pdbx_seq_one_letter_code
_entity_poly.pdbx_strand_id
1 'polypeptide(L)'
;MKKTLVLFLSLLFVISAFAVGFQDVKEDHWAYDYVMNLVNKGVIPTDQNTFNGSQALTRSDASIWLTRAIMYLENSPMIAKAEDIERMETTLKALTKKVSEDPASMQALEDYKARSTRAILKLKYDVFAQIDEIGKDINATNKRIDALEDSLAADQDLMSDLRNTYPDVKKAAYRAKNTSDSLSQDLLFLMGDIDKLRNELGDLKAAPRLDTDQMMVLDSIMSTYPNMAKKVAVNTDNIEILNQEVEAANMRIDELEASSGNTFLWIVAVAGLAAGVAGIFLP
;
A
#
# COMPACT_ATOMS: atom_id res chain seq x y z
N MET A 1 8.07 21.51 88.55
CA MET A 1 9.13 21.02 87.64
C MET A 1 10.12 20.04 88.28
N LYS A 2 10.31 19.96 89.62
CA LYS A 2 11.21 18.97 90.23
C LYS A 2 10.64 17.54 90.32
N LYS A 3 9.31 17.38 90.29
CA LYS A 3 8.64 16.07 90.42
C LYS A 3 8.53 15.28 89.10
N THR A 4 8.63 15.96 87.96
CA THR A 4 8.50 15.34 86.63
C THR A 4 9.82 14.74 86.13
N LEU A 5 10.97 15.24 86.59
CA LEU A 5 12.29 14.76 86.15
C LEU A 5 12.66 13.39 86.76
N VAL A 6 12.27 13.16 88.03
CA VAL A 6 12.50 11.87 88.73
C VAL A 6 11.71 10.74 88.06
N LEU A 7 10.50 11.06 87.59
CA LEU A 7 9.59 10.10 86.94
C LEU A 7 10.08 9.67 85.54
N PHE A 8 10.78 10.57 84.84
CA PHE A 8 11.37 10.26 83.53
C PHE A 8 12.65 9.43 83.65
N LEU A 9 13.45 9.66 84.70
CA LEU A 9 14.69 8.92 84.95
C LEU A 9 14.43 7.50 85.46
N SER A 10 13.33 7.27 86.20
CA SER A 10 12.90 5.91 86.56
C SER A 10 12.36 5.10 85.37
N LEU A 11 11.85 5.76 84.33
CA LEU A 11 11.29 5.09 83.16
C LEU A 11 12.38 4.53 82.22
N LEU A 12 13.56 5.16 82.20
CA LEU A 12 14.69 4.76 81.34
C LEU A 12 15.45 3.51 81.84
N PHE A 13 15.28 3.09 83.10
CA PHE A 13 15.99 1.93 83.65
C PHE A 13 15.25 0.58 83.43
N VAL A 14 14.04 0.59 82.88
CA VAL A 14 13.19 -0.62 82.78
C VAL A 14 13.40 -1.39 81.46
N ILE A 15 14.18 -0.88 80.50
CA ILE A 15 14.14 -1.39 79.11
C ILE A 15 15.15 -2.54 78.82
N SER A 16 16.02 -2.95 79.74
CA SER A 16 17.15 -3.84 79.38
C SER A 16 17.19 -5.23 80.04
N ALA A 17 16.06 -5.95 80.14
CA ALA A 17 16.10 -7.35 80.60
C ALA A 17 14.93 -8.24 80.13
N PHE A 18 14.73 -8.40 78.82
CA PHE A 18 13.92 -9.53 78.31
C PHE A 18 14.49 -10.05 76.98
N ALA A 19 15.66 -10.67 77.04
CA ALA A 19 16.04 -11.65 76.02
C ALA A 19 15.35 -12.97 76.40
N VAL A 20 14.24 -13.30 75.72
CA VAL A 20 13.42 -14.50 75.97
C VAL A 20 14.03 -15.66 75.20
N GLY A 21 14.81 -16.49 75.90
CA GLY A 21 15.39 -17.71 75.36
C GLY A 21 16.02 -18.55 76.47
N PHE A 22 16.01 -19.87 76.34
CA PHE A 22 16.61 -20.76 77.34
C PHE A 22 18.12 -20.89 77.12
N GLN A 23 18.89 -20.92 78.19
CA GLN A 23 20.35 -21.08 78.13
C GLN A 23 20.77 -22.46 77.59
N ASP A 24 19.97 -23.49 77.85
CA ASP A 24 20.21 -24.89 77.48
C ASP A 24 19.50 -25.32 76.18
N VAL A 25 18.61 -24.50 75.63
CA VAL A 25 17.95 -24.74 74.33
C VAL A 25 18.22 -23.52 73.45
N LYS A 26 19.38 -23.55 72.78
CA LYS A 26 19.80 -22.53 71.81
C LYS A 26 19.06 -22.69 70.47
N GLU A 27 19.08 -21.65 69.66
CA GLU A 27 18.38 -21.59 68.35
C GLU A 27 18.76 -22.73 67.39
N ASP A 28 19.98 -23.25 67.48
CA ASP A 28 20.49 -24.36 66.67
C ASP A 28 20.11 -25.75 67.19
N HIS A 29 19.46 -25.84 68.36
CA HIS A 29 19.00 -27.09 68.95
C HIS A 29 17.75 -27.60 68.22
N TRP A 30 17.70 -28.87 67.84
CA TRP A 30 16.58 -29.47 67.08
C TRP A 30 15.20 -29.27 67.72
N ALA A 31 15.15 -29.19 69.05
CA ALA A 31 13.93 -29.00 69.82
C ALA A 31 13.52 -27.52 69.99
N TYR A 32 14.35 -26.57 69.55
CA TYR A 32 14.21 -25.15 69.84
C TYR A 32 12.82 -24.62 69.45
N ASP A 33 12.45 -24.78 68.18
CA ASP A 33 11.17 -24.29 67.67
C ASP A 33 9.99 -24.94 68.39
N TYR A 34 10.05 -26.24 68.66
CA TYR A 34 8.96 -26.96 69.34
C TYR A 34 8.79 -26.48 70.78
N VAL A 35 9.90 -26.36 71.52
CA VAL A 35 9.91 -25.90 72.91
C VAL A 35 9.43 -24.46 72.99
N MET A 36 10.00 -23.58 72.16
CA MET A 36 9.67 -22.17 72.19
C MET A 36 8.21 -21.92 71.78
N ASN A 37 7.69 -22.69 70.81
CA ASN A 37 6.29 -22.62 70.40
C ASN A 37 5.34 -23.01 71.53
N LEU A 38 5.60 -24.13 72.23
CA LEU A 38 4.75 -24.59 73.33
C LEU A 38 4.83 -23.67 74.56
N VAL A 39 6.02 -23.11 74.84
CA VAL A 39 6.22 -22.13 75.92
C VAL A 39 5.52 -20.81 75.61
N ASN A 40 5.69 -20.28 74.40
CA ASN A 40 5.04 -19.04 73.97
C ASN A 40 3.50 -19.15 73.99
N LYS A 41 2.96 -20.35 73.74
CA LYS A 41 1.53 -20.65 73.86
C LYS A 41 1.06 -20.91 75.29
N GLY A 42 1.97 -20.87 76.28
CA GLY A 42 1.68 -21.14 77.69
C GLY A 42 1.37 -22.61 78.01
N VAL A 43 1.59 -23.52 77.05
CA VAL A 43 1.34 -24.96 77.21
C VAL A 43 2.34 -25.56 78.20
N ILE A 44 3.62 -25.22 78.03
CA ILE A 44 4.67 -25.55 79.00
C ILE A 44 4.97 -24.29 79.81
N PRO A 45 4.58 -24.23 81.10
CA PRO A 45 4.96 -23.12 81.96
C PRO A 45 6.46 -23.16 82.23
N THR A 46 7.11 -22.00 82.19
CA THR A 46 8.47 -21.83 82.68
C THR A 46 8.62 -20.47 83.34
N ASP A 47 9.31 -20.45 84.47
CA ASP A 47 9.73 -19.27 85.21
C ASP A 47 11.25 -19.17 85.28
N GLN A 48 11.97 -20.06 84.58
CA GLN A 48 13.43 -20.19 84.63
C GLN A 48 14.10 -19.85 83.31
N ASN A 49 15.38 -19.49 83.40
CA ASN A 49 16.24 -19.25 82.25
C ASN A 49 16.75 -20.54 81.57
N THR A 50 16.34 -21.72 82.03
CA THR A 50 16.69 -23.05 81.48
C THR A 50 15.46 -23.93 81.35
N PHE A 51 15.35 -24.69 80.26
CA PHE A 51 14.26 -25.62 79.97
C PHE A 51 14.41 -26.98 80.68
N ASN A 52 15.65 -27.41 80.93
CA ASN A 52 16.01 -28.70 81.54
C ASN A 52 15.54 -29.92 80.74
N GLY A 53 15.69 -29.90 79.41
CA GLY A 53 15.14 -30.94 78.52
C GLY A 53 15.66 -32.37 78.73
N SER A 54 16.77 -32.56 79.44
CA SER A 54 17.33 -33.89 79.78
C SER A 54 16.81 -34.46 81.11
N GLN A 55 16.04 -33.69 81.89
CA GLN A 55 15.45 -34.18 83.13
C GLN A 55 14.22 -35.06 82.85
N ALA A 56 13.99 -36.04 83.72
CA ALA A 56 12.83 -36.93 83.59
C ALA A 56 11.54 -36.15 83.85
N LEU A 57 10.61 -36.18 82.88
CA LEU A 57 9.29 -35.60 83.03
C LEU A 57 8.41 -36.47 83.93
N THR A 58 7.76 -35.87 84.93
CA THR A 58 6.80 -36.61 85.78
C THR A 58 5.49 -36.83 85.03
N ARG A 59 4.76 -37.89 85.38
CA ARG A 59 3.42 -38.14 84.80
C ARG A 59 2.45 -36.99 85.07
N SER A 60 2.56 -36.35 86.23
CA SER A 60 1.76 -35.16 86.59
C SER A 60 2.03 -33.97 85.68
N ASP A 61 3.30 -33.67 85.41
CA ASP A 61 3.67 -32.56 84.54
C ASP A 61 3.20 -32.80 83.11
N ALA A 62 3.37 -34.03 82.61
CA ALA A 62 2.87 -34.43 81.30
C ALA A 62 1.35 -34.26 81.18
N SER A 63 0.57 -34.64 82.20
CA SER A 63 -0.88 -34.43 82.23
C SER A 63 -1.24 -32.94 82.20
N ILE A 64 -0.54 -32.10 82.98
CA ILE A 64 -0.78 -30.65 82.99
C ILE A 64 -0.51 -30.04 81.61
N TRP A 65 0.62 -30.39 80.98
CA TRP A 65 0.97 -29.87 79.66
C TRP A 65 -0.02 -30.33 78.60
N LEU A 66 -0.46 -31.59 78.63
CA LEU A 66 -1.47 -32.12 77.72
C LEU A 66 -2.81 -31.40 77.87
N THR A 67 -3.29 -31.19 79.10
CA THR A 67 -4.53 -30.45 79.36
C THR A 67 -4.44 -29.02 78.84
N ARG A 68 -3.32 -28.33 79.05
CA ARG A 68 -3.11 -26.98 78.53
C ARG A 68 -3.06 -26.94 77.01
N ALA A 69 -2.46 -27.94 76.38
CA ALA A 69 -2.45 -28.06 74.91
C ALA A 69 -3.89 -28.20 74.36
N ILE A 70 -4.71 -29.04 74.99
CA ILE A 70 -6.13 -29.23 74.62
C ILE A 70 -6.90 -27.91 74.81
N MET A 71 -6.75 -27.25 75.97
CA MET A 71 -7.39 -25.95 76.23
C MET A 71 -6.96 -24.88 75.24
N TYR A 72 -5.69 -24.84 74.84
CA TYR A 72 -5.20 -23.93 73.79
C TYR A 72 -5.91 -24.21 72.46
N LEU A 73 -6.07 -25.49 72.08
CA LEU A 73 -6.76 -25.87 70.85
C LEU A 73 -8.25 -25.50 70.89
N GLU A 74 -8.95 -25.76 72.00
CA GLU A 74 -10.38 -25.44 72.17
C GLU A 74 -10.67 -23.93 72.11
N ASN A 75 -9.70 -23.11 72.51
CA ASN A 75 -9.81 -21.65 72.58
C ASN A 75 -9.06 -20.93 71.45
N SER A 76 -8.45 -21.65 70.51
CA SER A 76 -7.67 -21.04 69.42
C SER A 76 -8.59 -20.38 68.39
N PRO A 77 -8.43 -19.06 68.11
CA PRO A 77 -9.20 -18.37 67.08
C PRO A 77 -8.81 -18.79 65.64
N MET A 78 -7.76 -19.60 65.47
CA MET A 78 -7.34 -20.12 64.15
C MET A 78 -8.04 -21.42 63.74
N ILE A 79 -8.74 -22.10 64.65
CA ILE A 79 -9.53 -23.30 64.33
C ILE A 79 -10.97 -22.85 64.16
N ALA A 80 -11.44 -22.73 62.92
CA ALA A 80 -12.84 -22.39 62.65
C ALA A 80 -13.74 -23.45 63.30
N LYS A 81 -14.58 -23.04 64.25
CA LYS A 81 -15.53 -23.95 64.91
C LYS A 81 -16.67 -24.25 63.94
N ALA A 82 -17.29 -25.42 64.08
CA ALA A 82 -18.44 -25.79 63.24
C ALA A 82 -19.56 -24.73 63.29
N GLU A 83 -19.76 -24.10 64.44
CA GLU A 83 -20.70 -22.99 64.63
C GLU A 83 -20.34 -21.73 63.79
N ASP A 84 -19.05 -21.41 63.66
CA ASP A 84 -18.60 -20.25 62.86
C ASP A 84 -18.84 -20.48 61.37
N ILE A 85 -18.65 -21.72 60.90
CA ILE A 85 -18.93 -22.13 59.51
C ILE A 85 -20.43 -22.05 59.23
N GLU A 86 -21.28 -22.50 60.16
CA GLU A 86 -22.74 -22.44 60.04
C GLU A 86 -23.25 -20.99 59.99
N ARG A 87 -22.71 -20.10 60.84
CA ARG A 87 -23.01 -18.66 60.81
C ARG A 87 -22.60 -18.04 59.48
N MET A 88 -21.45 -18.42 58.94
CA MET A 88 -20.96 -17.95 57.65
C MET A 88 -21.87 -18.41 56.51
N GLU A 89 -22.30 -19.68 56.49
CA GLU A 89 -23.24 -20.21 55.50
C GLU A 89 -24.59 -19.48 55.56
N THR A 90 -25.11 -19.24 56.76
CA THR A 90 -26.36 -18.51 56.98
C THR A 90 -26.26 -17.08 56.46
N THR A 91 -25.14 -16.40 56.74
CA THR A 91 -24.88 -15.04 56.27
C THR A 91 -24.77 -14.99 54.74
N LEU A 92 -24.07 -15.95 54.14
CA LEU A 92 -23.95 -16.07 52.68
C LEU A 92 -25.29 -16.33 52.00
N LYS A 93 -26.14 -17.18 52.57
CA LYS A 93 -27.51 -17.40 52.07
C LYS A 93 -28.36 -16.13 52.15
N ALA A 94 -28.28 -15.39 53.26
CA ALA A 94 -29.02 -14.15 53.44
C ALA A 94 -28.56 -13.03 52.48
N LEU A 95 -27.24 -12.94 52.23
CA LEU A 95 -26.68 -11.99 51.28
C LEU A 95 -27.07 -12.34 49.84
N THR A 96 -26.94 -13.61 49.44
CA THR A 96 -27.38 -14.10 48.12
C THR A 96 -28.85 -13.79 47.89
N LYS A 97 -29.69 -14.05 48.91
CA LYS A 97 -31.12 -13.74 48.87
C LYS A 97 -31.39 -12.24 48.70
N LYS A 98 -30.74 -11.37 49.50
CA LYS A 98 -30.86 -9.91 49.37
C LYS A 98 -30.46 -9.39 47.99
N VAL A 99 -29.38 -9.92 47.40
CA VAL A 99 -28.95 -9.54 46.05
C VAL A 99 -29.95 -9.99 44.99
N SER A 100 -30.57 -11.16 45.16
CA SER A 100 -31.61 -11.65 44.24
C SER A 100 -32.97 -10.96 44.41
N GLU A 101 -33.25 -10.42 45.59
CA GLU A 101 -34.54 -9.79 45.93
C GLU A 101 -34.52 -8.26 45.83
N ASP A 102 -33.36 -7.62 45.63
CA ASP A 102 -33.24 -6.18 45.41
C ASP A 102 -33.72 -5.82 43.98
N PRO A 103 -34.93 -5.24 43.81
CA PRO A 103 -35.50 -4.98 42.50
C PRO A 103 -34.67 -3.97 41.70
N ALA A 104 -33.96 -3.07 42.38
CA ALA A 104 -33.13 -2.05 41.73
C ALA A 104 -31.91 -2.68 41.04
N SER A 105 -31.23 -3.61 41.71
CA SER A 105 -30.10 -4.37 41.14
C SER A 105 -30.53 -5.25 39.97
N MET A 106 -31.70 -5.89 40.07
CA MET A 106 -32.27 -6.71 39.00
C MET A 106 -32.66 -5.87 37.78
N GLN A 107 -33.28 -4.70 38.01
CA GLN A 107 -33.67 -3.78 36.94
C GLN A 107 -32.46 -3.16 36.25
N ALA A 108 -31.41 -2.80 37.00
CA ALA A 108 -30.16 -2.30 36.42
C ALA A 108 -29.49 -3.35 35.52
N LEU A 109 -29.54 -4.63 35.90
CA LEU A 109 -29.04 -5.74 35.09
C LEU A 109 -29.86 -5.91 33.80
N GLU A 110 -31.19 -5.88 33.88
CA GLU A 110 -32.06 -5.96 32.70
C GLU A 110 -31.88 -4.75 31.75
N ASP A 111 -31.75 -3.54 32.30
CA ASP A 111 -31.43 -2.35 31.51
C ASP A 111 -30.06 -2.43 30.84
N TYR A 112 -29.05 -2.97 31.54
CA TYR A 112 -27.74 -3.23 30.97
C TYR A 112 -27.83 -4.23 29.81
N LYS A 113 -28.52 -5.36 29.99
CA LYS A 113 -28.75 -6.36 28.93
C LYS A 113 -29.50 -5.77 27.74
N ALA A 114 -30.52 -4.96 27.98
CA ALA A 114 -31.30 -4.32 26.93
C ALA A 114 -30.44 -3.31 26.13
N ARG A 115 -29.65 -2.47 26.83
CA ARG A 115 -28.73 -1.52 26.19
C ARG A 115 -27.65 -2.22 25.38
N SER A 116 -27.01 -3.25 25.94
CA SER A 116 -25.98 -4.01 25.24
C SER A 116 -26.54 -4.73 24.02
N THR A 117 -27.72 -5.34 24.13
CA THR A 117 -28.42 -5.98 22.99
C THR A 117 -28.70 -4.98 21.88
N ARG A 118 -29.22 -3.78 22.20
CA ARG A 118 -29.46 -2.72 21.20
C ARG A 118 -28.16 -2.24 20.55
N ALA A 119 -27.10 -2.05 21.33
CA ALA A 119 -25.80 -1.63 20.82
C ALA A 119 -25.20 -2.67 19.86
N ILE A 120 -25.27 -3.95 20.21
CA ILE A 120 -24.83 -5.06 19.35
C ILE A 120 -25.64 -5.09 18.06
N LEU A 121 -26.98 -4.94 18.16
CA LEU A 121 -27.85 -4.98 17.00
C LEU A 121 -27.58 -3.79 16.06
N LYS A 122 -27.40 -2.59 16.61
CA LYS A 122 -27.02 -1.40 15.83
C LYS A 122 -25.68 -1.62 15.12
N LEU A 123 -24.65 -2.05 15.85
CA LEU A 123 -23.34 -2.32 15.27
C LEU A 123 -23.43 -3.37 14.15
N LYS A 124 -24.21 -4.43 14.34
CA LYS A 124 -24.47 -5.46 13.32
C LYS A 124 -25.04 -4.83 12.05
N TYR A 125 -26.08 -4.01 12.15
CA TYR A 125 -26.71 -3.39 10.98
C TYR A 125 -25.80 -2.35 10.31
N ASP A 126 -25.10 -1.52 11.10
CA ASP A 126 -24.15 -0.53 10.57
C ASP A 126 -23.02 -1.22 9.79
N VAL A 127 -22.47 -2.33 10.31
CA VAL A 127 -21.46 -3.13 9.61
C VAL A 127 -22.02 -3.74 8.32
N PHE A 128 -23.23 -4.28 8.31
CA PHE A 128 -23.83 -4.82 7.08
C PHE A 128 -24.06 -3.74 6.02
N ALA A 129 -24.48 -2.54 6.42
CA ALA A 129 -24.63 -1.42 5.49
C ALA A 129 -23.29 -1.02 4.88
N GLN A 130 -22.22 -0.95 5.69
CA GLN A 130 -20.86 -0.68 5.18
C GLN A 130 -20.36 -1.78 4.24
N ILE A 131 -20.66 -3.05 4.52
CA ILE A 131 -20.30 -4.17 3.63
C ILE A 131 -21.02 -4.04 2.28
N ASP A 132 -22.31 -3.67 2.26
CA ASP A 132 -23.07 -3.44 1.03
C ASP A 132 -22.50 -2.28 0.21
N GLU A 133 -22.15 -1.17 0.87
CA GLU A 133 -21.53 -0.01 0.24
C GLU A 133 -20.16 -0.35 -0.36
N ILE A 134 -19.28 -1.03 0.40
CA ILE A 134 -18.01 -1.54 -0.10
C ILE A 134 -18.21 -2.48 -1.29
N GLY A 135 -19.24 -3.34 -1.26
CA GLY A 135 -19.59 -4.22 -2.38
C GLY A 135 -19.94 -3.45 -3.66
N LYS A 136 -20.67 -2.33 -3.54
CA LYS A 136 -20.99 -1.45 -4.68
C LYS A 136 -19.73 -0.77 -5.22
N ASP A 137 -18.86 -0.28 -4.34
CA ASP A 137 -17.61 0.38 -4.72
C ASP A 137 -16.65 -0.59 -5.43
N ILE A 138 -16.56 -1.84 -4.95
CA ILE A 138 -15.79 -2.90 -5.62
C ILE A 138 -16.32 -3.15 -7.03
N ASN A 139 -17.64 -3.29 -7.19
CA ASN A 139 -18.23 -3.52 -8.50
C ASN A 139 -18.00 -2.34 -9.45
N ALA A 140 -18.15 -1.11 -8.97
CA ALA A 140 -17.85 0.09 -9.74
C ALA A 140 -16.37 0.15 -10.16
N THR A 141 -15.46 -0.26 -9.26
CA THR A 141 -14.02 -0.32 -9.54
C THR A 141 -13.70 -1.39 -10.58
N ASN A 142 -14.28 -2.58 -10.49
CA ASN A 142 -14.09 -3.64 -11.48
C ASN A 142 -14.54 -3.19 -12.87
N LYS A 143 -15.69 -2.53 -13.00
CA LYS A 143 -16.12 -1.96 -14.29
C LYS A 143 -15.14 -0.94 -14.87
N ARG A 144 -14.47 -0.15 -14.00
CA ARG A 144 -13.43 0.79 -14.43
C ARG A 144 -12.16 0.05 -14.87
N ILE A 145 -11.83 -1.08 -14.24
CA ILE A 145 -10.70 -1.93 -14.64
C ILE A 145 -10.99 -2.54 -16.01
N ASP A 146 -12.17 -3.15 -16.21
CA ASP A 146 -12.57 -3.73 -17.50
C ASP A 146 -12.46 -2.69 -18.64
N ALA A 147 -12.98 -1.47 -18.41
CA ALA A 147 -12.88 -0.39 -19.39
C ALA A 147 -11.43 0.07 -19.67
N LEU A 148 -10.54 0.00 -18.67
CA LEU A 148 -9.12 0.30 -18.85
C LEU A 148 -8.39 -0.81 -19.61
N GLU A 149 -8.75 -2.07 -19.37
CA GLU A 149 -8.22 -3.22 -20.11
C GLU A 149 -8.62 -3.15 -21.58
N ASP A 150 -9.88 -2.81 -21.89
CA ASP A 150 -10.37 -2.59 -23.25
C ASP A 150 -9.61 -1.44 -23.94
N SER A 151 -9.43 -0.31 -23.25
CA SER A 151 -8.66 0.83 -23.79
C SER A 151 -7.20 0.47 -24.04
N LEU A 152 -6.58 -0.31 -23.14
CA LEU A 152 -5.19 -0.73 -23.29
C LEU A 152 -5.02 -1.68 -24.48
N ALA A 153 -5.98 -2.58 -24.71
CA ALA A 153 -5.98 -3.45 -25.88
C ALA A 153 -6.06 -2.62 -27.17
N ALA A 154 -6.96 -1.63 -27.22
CA ALA A 154 -7.08 -0.73 -28.37
C ALA A 154 -5.79 0.08 -28.63
N ASP A 155 -5.14 0.58 -27.57
CA ASP A 155 -3.86 1.29 -27.68
C ASP A 155 -2.73 0.36 -28.16
N GLN A 156 -2.72 -0.89 -27.73
CA GLN A 156 -1.74 -1.89 -28.19
C GLN A 156 -1.89 -2.19 -29.69
N ASP A 157 -3.12 -2.33 -30.17
CA ASP A 157 -3.41 -2.52 -31.59
C ASP A 157 -2.96 -1.30 -32.40
N LEU A 158 -3.28 -0.07 -31.93
CA LEU A 158 -2.84 1.17 -32.56
C LEU A 158 -1.30 1.25 -32.65
N MET A 159 -0.61 0.87 -31.58
CA MET A 159 0.85 0.89 -31.54
C MET A 159 1.48 -0.17 -32.45
N SER A 160 0.82 -1.32 -32.61
CA SER A 160 1.21 -2.35 -33.58
C SER A 160 1.09 -1.83 -35.00
N ASP A 161 -0.06 -1.24 -35.35
CA ASP A 161 -0.30 -0.67 -36.67
C ASP A 161 0.70 0.45 -36.99
N LEU A 162 0.90 1.38 -36.05
CA LEU A 162 1.87 2.47 -36.23
C LEU A 162 3.29 1.93 -36.47
N ARG A 163 3.70 0.89 -35.73
CA ARG A 163 5.00 0.24 -35.90
C ARG A 163 5.13 -0.39 -37.30
N ASN A 164 4.06 -0.97 -37.82
CA ASN A 164 4.07 -1.65 -39.12
C ASN A 164 4.01 -0.65 -40.28
N THR A 165 3.29 0.47 -40.13
CA THR A 165 3.12 1.48 -41.18
C THR A 165 4.29 2.46 -41.26
N TYR A 166 4.98 2.75 -40.16
CA TYR A 166 6.08 3.72 -40.13
C TYR A 166 7.21 3.44 -41.16
N PRO A 167 7.70 2.19 -41.34
CA PRO A 167 8.70 1.88 -42.37
C PRO A 167 8.23 2.19 -43.79
N ASP A 168 6.96 1.93 -44.10
CA ASP A 168 6.41 2.14 -45.44
C ASP A 168 6.26 3.62 -45.77
N VAL A 169 5.76 4.42 -44.81
CA VAL A 169 5.70 5.88 -44.94
C VAL A 169 7.10 6.47 -45.13
N LYS A 170 8.07 6.00 -44.32
CA LYS A 170 9.47 6.41 -44.45
C LYS A 170 10.03 6.08 -45.84
N LYS A 171 9.75 4.89 -46.38
CA LYS A 171 10.19 4.45 -47.72
C LYS A 171 9.54 5.29 -48.83
N ALA A 172 8.25 5.58 -48.72
CA ALA A 172 7.54 6.44 -49.67
C ALA A 172 8.13 7.85 -49.68
N ALA A 173 8.37 8.45 -48.51
CA ALA A 173 9.00 9.77 -48.41
C ALA A 173 10.39 9.82 -49.07
N TYR A 174 11.21 8.79 -48.91
CA TYR A 174 12.50 8.72 -49.60
C TYR A 174 12.36 8.62 -51.13
N ARG A 175 11.40 7.85 -51.63
CA ARG A 175 11.15 7.76 -53.08
C ARG A 175 10.69 9.09 -53.66
N ALA A 176 9.71 9.73 -53.03
CA ALA A 176 9.20 11.03 -53.44
C ALA A 176 10.32 12.08 -53.50
N LYS A 177 11.18 12.12 -52.48
CA LYS A 177 12.35 13.01 -52.48
C LYS A 177 13.27 12.75 -53.67
N ASN A 178 13.64 11.49 -53.92
CA ASN A 178 14.55 11.16 -55.02
C ASN A 178 13.95 11.53 -56.39
N THR A 179 12.64 11.30 -56.58
CA THR A 179 11.94 11.70 -57.82
C THR A 179 11.92 13.22 -57.97
N SER A 180 11.67 13.96 -56.89
CA SER A 180 11.70 15.43 -56.88
C SER A 180 13.08 15.99 -57.22
N ASP A 181 14.14 15.41 -56.65
CA ASP A 181 15.52 15.79 -56.95
C ASP A 181 15.85 15.55 -58.44
N SER A 182 15.42 14.42 -59.00
CA SER A 182 15.58 14.10 -60.43
C SER A 182 14.84 15.11 -61.32
N LEU A 183 13.56 15.39 -61.02
CA LEU A 183 12.76 16.33 -61.79
C LEU A 183 13.35 17.74 -61.76
N SER A 184 13.85 18.18 -60.60
CA SER A 184 14.52 19.47 -60.44
C SER A 184 15.76 19.58 -61.32
N GLN A 185 16.56 18.51 -61.37
CA GLN A 185 17.72 18.46 -62.24
C GLN A 185 17.34 18.50 -63.73
N ASP A 186 16.31 17.76 -64.13
CA ASP A 186 15.82 17.75 -65.52
C ASP A 186 15.26 19.12 -65.95
N LEU A 187 14.57 19.82 -65.05
CA LEU A 187 14.09 21.18 -65.28
C LEU A 187 15.24 22.17 -65.47
N LEU A 188 16.31 22.08 -64.66
CA LEU A 188 17.50 22.94 -64.84
C LEU A 188 18.14 22.72 -66.21
N PHE A 189 18.24 21.47 -66.67
CA PHE A 189 18.75 21.19 -68.00
C PHE A 189 17.83 21.74 -69.10
N LEU A 190 16.51 21.57 -68.97
CA LEU A 190 15.55 22.11 -69.94
C LEU A 190 15.58 23.64 -69.99
N MET A 191 15.73 24.32 -68.85
CA MET A 191 15.92 25.77 -68.81
C MET A 191 17.17 26.19 -69.58
N GLY A 192 18.28 25.48 -69.38
CA GLY A 192 19.51 25.72 -70.15
C GLY A 192 19.35 25.51 -71.65
N ASP A 193 18.62 24.46 -72.07
CA ASP A 193 18.34 24.20 -73.49
C ASP A 193 17.39 25.27 -74.09
N ILE A 194 16.37 25.72 -73.34
CA ILE A 194 15.48 26.82 -73.75
C ILE A 194 16.25 28.12 -73.92
N ASP A 195 17.15 28.46 -73.00
CA ASP A 195 17.95 29.68 -73.08
C ASP A 195 18.87 29.66 -74.31
N LYS A 196 19.48 28.51 -74.63
CA LYS A 196 20.26 28.34 -75.88
C LYS A 196 19.39 28.56 -77.11
N LEU A 197 18.24 27.88 -77.20
CA LEU A 197 17.33 28.05 -78.33
C LEU A 197 16.81 29.48 -78.47
N ARG A 198 16.56 30.17 -77.34
CA ARG A 198 16.15 31.58 -77.34
C ARG A 198 17.24 32.47 -77.95
N ASN A 199 18.50 32.24 -77.60
CA ASN A 199 19.63 32.99 -78.14
C ASN A 199 19.80 32.71 -79.64
N GLU A 200 19.82 31.44 -80.05
CA GLU A 200 19.91 31.02 -81.46
C GLU A 200 18.77 31.60 -82.31
N LEU A 201 17.55 31.63 -81.78
CA LEU A 201 16.40 32.25 -82.45
C LEU A 201 16.55 33.79 -82.55
N GLY A 202 17.16 34.42 -81.55
CA GLY A 202 17.49 35.85 -81.57
C GLY A 202 18.46 36.18 -82.69
N ASP A 203 19.53 35.41 -82.82
CA ASP A 203 20.53 35.54 -83.90
C ASP A 203 19.90 35.33 -85.28
N LEU A 204 19.02 34.32 -85.41
CA LEU A 204 18.30 34.05 -86.65
C LEU A 204 17.37 35.21 -87.07
N LYS A 205 16.72 35.88 -86.11
CA LYS A 205 15.85 37.05 -86.35
C LYS A 205 16.62 38.32 -86.72
N ALA A 206 17.86 38.45 -86.26
CA ALA A 206 18.72 39.60 -86.54
C ALA A 206 19.39 39.54 -87.92
N ALA A 207 19.37 38.38 -88.59
CA ALA A 207 20.01 38.18 -89.89
C ALA A 207 19.17 38.76 -91.05
N PRO A 208 19.78 39.55 -91.96
CA PRO A 208 19.05 40.25 -93.01
C PRO A 208 18.55 39.37 -94.18
N ARG A 209 19.09 38.15 -94.41
CA ARG A 209 18.61 37.13 -95.38
C ARG A 209 19.08 35.69 -95.04
N LEU A 210 18.19 34.70 -95.28
CA LEU A 210 18.40 33.28 -95.65
C LEU A 210 19.78 32.84 -96.23
N ASP A 211 20.87 32.61 -95.48
CA ASP A 211 22.14 32.03 -96.04
C ASP A 211 22.66 30.74 -95.37
N THR A 212 23.79 30.20 -95.83
CA THR A 212 24.40 28.92 -95.38
C THR A 212 24.61 28.84 -93.86
N ASP A 213 24.90 29.96 -93.19
CA ASP A 213 25.13 29.99 -91.74
C ASP A 213 23.80 29.79 -90.98
N GLN A 214 22.68 30.22 -91.57
CA GLN A 214 21.34 29.97 -91.01
C GLN A 214 20.90 28.50 -91.15
N MET A 215 21.46 27.76 -92.10
CA MET A 215 21.25 26.31 -92.21
C MET A 215 21.97 25.56 -91.07
N MET A 216 23.13 26.06 -90.62
CA MET A 216 23.84 25.55 -89.44
C MET A 216 23.08 25.81 -88.14
N VAL A 217 22.48 26.99 -87.98
CA VAL A 217 21.63 27.31 -86.82
C VAL A 217 20.36 26.45 -86.83
N LEU A 218 19.72 26.27 -87.99
CA LEU A 218 18.56 25.40 -88.14
C LEU A 218 18.89 23.93 -87.81
N ASP A 219 20.07 23.44 -88.21
CA ASP A 219 20.56 22.09 -87.88
C ASP A 219 20.80 21.94 -86.37
N SER A 220 21.37 22.96 -85.71
CA SER A 220 21.55 22.97 -84.26
C SER A 220 20.22 22.90 -83.49
N ILE A 221 19.24 23.73 -83.90
CA ILE A 221 17.87 23.71 -83.35
C ILE A 221 17.21 22.34 -83.57
N MET A 222 17.30 21.80 -84.79
CA MET A 222 16.77 20.48 -85.14
C MET A 222 17.45 19.33 -84.39
N SER A 223 18.71 19.49 -83.98
CA SER A 223 19.44 18.50 -83.18
C SER A 223 19.08 18.55 -81.68
N THR A 224 18.70 19.72 -81.17
CA THR A 224 18.36 19.94 -79.74
C THR A 224 16.90 19.58 -79.45
N TYR A 225 15.98 19.85 -80.39
CA TYR A 225 14.55 19.59 -80.24
C TYR A 225 14.20 18.13 -79.87
N PRO A 226 14.79 17.09 -80.49
CA PRO A 226 14.52 15.69 -80.13
C PRO A 226 14.91 15.35 -78.68
N ASN A 227 16.02 15.92 -78.19
CA ASN A 227 16.48 15.69 -76.82
C ASN A 227 15.57 16.35 -75.79
N MET A 228 15.11 17.57 -76.08
CA MET A 228 14.10 18.25 -75.25
C MET A 228 12.77 17.50 -75.28
N ALA A 229 12.30 17.08 -76.46
CA ALA A 229 11.08 16.30 -76.58
C ALA A 229 11.16 14.98 -75.79
N LYS A 230 12.32 14.31 -75.82
CA LYS A 230 12.56 13.09 -75.03
C LYS A 230 12.54 13.38 -73.52
N LYS A 231 13.16 14.47 -73.06
CA LYS A 231 13.13 14.86 -71.62
C LYS A 231 11.74 15.27 -71.16
N VAL A 232 11.00 16.02 -71.98
CA VAL A 232 9.60 16.37 -71.70
C VAL A 232 8.74 15.11 -71.62
N ALA A 233 8.95 14.13 -72.52
CA ALA A 233 8.25 12.85 -72.46
C ALA A 233 8.58 12.07 -71.16
N VAL A 234 9.86 11.94 -70.81
CA VAL A 234 10.29 11.28 -69.56
C VAL A 234 9.72 11.99 -68.32
N ASN A 235 9.71 13.32 -68.29
CA ASN A 235 9.11 14.07 -67.20
C ASN A 235 7.59 13.89 -67.13
N THR A 236 6.93 13.77 -68.28
CA THR A 236 5.50 13.46 -68.34
C THR A 236 5.23 12.09 -67.74
N ASP A 237 6.02 11.07 -68.11
CA ASP A 237 5.92 9.71 -67.56
C ASP A 237 6.17 9.70 -66.04
N ASN A 238 7.19 10.43 -65.58
CA ASN A 238 7.52 10.54 -64.15
C ASN A 238 6.39 11.21 -63.34
N ILE A 239 5.76 12.25 -63.88
CA ILE A 239 4.62 12.93 -63.26
C ILE A 239 3.40 11.99 -63.21
N GLU A 240 3.18 11.20 -64.26
CA GLU A 240 2.09 10.22 -64.29
C GLU A 240 2.30 9.12 -63.24
N ILE A 241 3.51 8.58 -63.12
CA ILE A 241 3.87 7.61 -62.06
C ILE A 241 3.62 8.22 -60.68
N LEU A 242 4.02 9.48 -60.46
CA LEU A 242 3.81 10.17 -59.20
C LEU A 242 2.31 10.32 -58.87
N ASN A 243 1.50 10.69 -59.87
CA ASN A 243 0.05 10.80 -59.70
C ASN A 243 -0.60 9.45 -59.37
N GLN A 244 -0.17 8.37 -60.02
CA GLN A 244 -0.65 7.02 -59.72
C GLN A 244 -0.26 6.58 -58.30
N GLU A 245 0.96 6.89 -57.86
CA GLU A 245 1.39 6.62 -56.48
C GLU A 245 0.58 7.42 -55.44
N VAL A 246 0.25 8.68 -55.75
CA VAL A 246 -0.60 9.54 -54.90
C VAL A 246 -2.05 9.03 -54.86
N GLU A 247 -2.63 8.65 -55.98
CA GLU A 247 -3.99 8.08 -56.02
C GLU A 247 -4.06 6.73 -55.29
N ALA A 248 -3.07 5.86 -55.49
CA ALA A 248 -2.98 4.59 -54.76
C ALA A 248 -2.82 4.81 -53.25
N ALA A 249 -2.10 5.86 -52.84
CA ALA A 249 -2.01 6.25 -51.44
C ALA A 249 -3.34 6.79 -50.91
N ASN A 250 -4.07 7.62 -51.67
CA ASN A 250 -5.39 8.13 -51.29
C ASN A 250 -6.42 7.00 -51.14
N MET A 251 -6.47 6.04 -52.06
CA MET A 251 -7.36 4.89 -51.93
C MET A 251 -7.03 4.04 -50.69
N ARG A 252 -5.75 3.86 -50.37
CA ARG A 252 -5.35 3.19 -49.12
C ARG A 252 -5.73 4.00 -47.88
N ILE A 253 -5.70 5.33 -47.96
CA ILE A 253 -6.21 6.20 -46.89
C ILE A 253 -7.71 5.97 -46.71
N ASP A 254 -8.49 5.98 -47.79
CA ASP A 254 -9.94 5.75 -47.76
C ASP A 254 -10.29 4.35 -47.20
N GLU A 255 -9.54 3.32 -47.58
CA GLU A 255 -9.70 1.95 -47.05
C GLU A 255 -9.35 1.86 -45.55
N LEU A 256 -8.32 2.59 -45.10
CA LEU A 256 -7.93 2.64 -43.68
C LEU A 256 -8.90 3.47 -42.83
N GLU A 257 -9.47 4.54 -43.38
CA GLU A 257 -10.57 5.32 -42.78
C GLU A 257 -11.86 4.49 -42.66
N ALA A 258 -12.13 3.62 -43.63
CA ALA A 258 -13.27 2.70 -43.56
C ALA A 258 -13.04 1.52 -42.59
N SER A 259 -11.77 1.17 -42.33
CA SER A 259 -11.35 0.01 -41.53
C SER A 259 -11.15 0.30 -40.04
N SER A 260 -10.78 1.52 -39.65
CA SER A 260 -10.38 1.81 -38.26
C SER A 260 -11.06 3.06 -37.67
N GLY A 261 -11.61 2.92 -36.47
CA GLY A 261 -12.07 4.06 -35.64
C GLY A 261 -10.94 4.93 -35.08
N ASN A 262 -9.69 4.73 -35.52
CA ASN A 262 -8.50 5.35 -34.95
C ASN A 262 -7.93 6.45 -35.85
N THR A 263 -8.43 7.66 -35.60
CA THR A 263 -8.05 8.97 -36.19
C THR A 263 -6.54 9.29 -36.23
N PHE A 264 -5.69 8.56 -35.51
CA PHE A 264 -4.25 8.84 -35.42
C PHE A 264 -3.43 8.29 -36.61
N LEU A 265 -3.85 7.17 -37.22
CA LEU A 265 -3.21 6.63 -38.44
C LEU A 265 -3.34 7.60 -39.63
N TRP A 266 -4.47 8.30 -39.71
CA TRP A 266 -4.73 9.35 -40.69
C TRP A 266 -3.73 10.52 -40.59
N ILE A 267 -3.49 11.04 -39.38
CA ILE A 267 -2.61 12.22 -39.18
C ILE A 267 -1.18 11.93 -39.62
N VAL A 268 -0.65 10.74 -39.30
CA VAL A 268 0.75 10.39 -39.60
C VAL A 268 0.95 10.08 -41.08
N ALA A 269 -0.01 9.39 -41.72
CA ALA A 269 0.03 9.12 -43.16
C ALA A 269 -0.11 10.40 -43.99
N VAL A 270 -1.07 11.27 -43.64
CA VAL A 270 -1.29 12.56 -44.29
C VAL A 270 -0.09 13.50 -44.09
N ALA A 271 0.49 13.57 -42.90
CA ALA A 271 1.64 14.45 -42.64
C ALA A 271 2.90 14.01 -43.40
N GLY A 272 3.16 12.70 -43.52
CA GLY A 272 4.31 12.17 -44.26
C GLY A 272 4.20 12.44 -45.77
N LEU A 273 3.00 12.33 -46.33
CA LEU A 273 2.74 12.58 -47.75
C LEU A 273 2.67 14.08 -48.08
N ALA A 274 1.99 14.87 -47.24
CA ALA A 274 1.92 16.32 -47.39
C ALA A 274 3.30 16.99 -47.27
N ALA A 275 4.19 16.48 -46.41
CA ALA A 275 5.58 16.95 -46.36
C ALA A 275 6.38 16.59 -47.62
N GLY A 276 6.11 15.42 -48.23
CA GLY A 276 6.70 15.02 -49.51
C GLY A 276 6.26 15.89 -50.69
N VAL A 277 4.99 16.30 -50.72
CA VAL A 277 4.42 17.17 -51.76
C VAL A 277 4.75 18.65 -51.50
N ALA A 278 4.76 19.12 -50.25
CA ALA A 278 5.09 20.52 -49.92
C ALA A 278 6.57 20.86 -50.19
N GLY A 279 7.47 19.87 -50.13
CA GLY A 279 8.87 20.03 -50.57
C GLY A 279 9.03 20.37 -52.05
N ILE A 280 7.98 20.20 -52.87
CA ILE A 280 7.94 20.53 -54.30
C ILE A 280 7.58 22.02 -54.52
N PHE A 281 6.96 22.68 -53.54
CA PHE A 281 6.42 24.05 -53.67
C PHE A 281 7.04 25.10 -52.73
N LEU A 282 7.96 24.71 -51.85
CA LEU A 282 8.74 25.66 -51.05
C LEU A 282 10.02 26.06 -51.80
N PRO A 283 10.33 27.38 -51.90
CA PRO A 283 11.52 27.87 -52.59
C PRO A 283 12.83 27.52 -51.90
#